data_AF-A0A926F4H4-F1
#
_entry.id   AF-A0A926F4H4-F1
#
_cell.length_a   1.000
_cell.length_b   1.000
_cell.length_c   1.000
_cell.angle_alpha   90.00
_cell.angle_beta   90.00
_cell.angle_gamma   90.00
#
_symmetry.space_group_name_H-M   'P 1'
#
loop_
_entity.id
_entity.type
_entity.pdbx_description
1 polymer ?
#
loop_
_entity_poly.entity_id
_entity_poly.type
_entity_poly.pdbx_seq_one_letter_code
_entity_poly.pdbx_strand_id
1 'polypeptide(L)'
;MNRDFKEAIIQLMQHPLILKTPINKLSLEEGEIAYDILNELIDFSMDESYTLVDCLQMARLELALGELSDELFIDRDVVIAHFRKAFYYLDKGGIDLSMKKWAELISLRTVE
;
A
#
# COMPACT_ATOMS: atom_id res chain seq x y z
N MET A 1 17.15 -10.00 -17.06
CA MET A 1 17.32 -8.54 -16.95
C MET A 1 16.97 -8.21 -15.51
N ASN A 2 17.86 -7.56 -14.76
CA ASN A 2 17.47 -7.03 -13.45
C ASN A 2 16.49 -5.90 -13.75
N ARG A 3 15.20 -6.13 -13.48
CA ARG A 3 14.22 -5.04 -13.45
C ARG A 3 14.72 -4.01 -12.44
N ASP A 4 14.54 -2.74 -12.76
CA ASP A 4 14.78 -1.65 -11.83
C ASP A 4 13.47 -0.89 -11.55
N PHE A 5 13.46 -0.07 -10.51
CA PHE A 5 12.30 0.71 -10.08
C PHE A 5 11.59 1.46 -11.21
N LYS A 6 12.34 1.96 -12.20
CA LYS A 6 11.78 2.73 -13.31
C LYS A 6 10.98 1.84 -14.25
N GLU A 7 11.45 0.62 -14.49
CA GLU A 7 10.72 -0.35 -15.31
C GLU A 7 9.38 -0.73 -14.68
N ALA A 8 9.35 -0.94 -13.35
CA ALA A 8 8.13 -1.24 -12.61
C ALA A 8 7.12 -0.07 -12.64
N ILE A 9 7.59 1.18 -12.52
CA ILE A 9 6.74 2.37 -12.68
C ILE A 9 6.15 2.45 -14.09
N ILE A 10 6.98 2.22 -15.13
CA ILE A 10 6.51 2.28 -16.52
C ILE A 10 5.42 1.23 -16.76
N GLN A 11 5.59 0.02 -16.25
CA GLN A 11 4.56 -1.02 -16.35
C GLN A 11 3.28 -0.59 -15.65
N LEU A 12 3.34 -0.12 -14.40
CA LEU A 12 2.17 0.40 -13.69
C LEU A 12 1.44 1.48 -14.51
N MET A 13 2.19 2.42 -15.09
CA MET A 13 1.62 3.48 -15.94
C MET A 13 1.00 3.00 -17.24
N GLN A 14 1.49 1.88 -17.79
CA GLN A 14 0.96 1.25 -19.01
C GLN A 14 -0.31 0.44 -18.75
N HIS A 15 -0.67 0.18 -17.49
CA HIS A 15 -1.90 -0.51 -17.08
C HIS A 15 -2.95 0.48 -16.51
N PRO A 16 -3.66 1.24 -17.37
CA PRO A 16 -4.58 2.29 -16.94
C PRO A 16 -5.75 1.78 -16.11
N LEU A 17 -6.07 0.47 -16.17
CA LEU A 17 -7.12 -0.13 -15.35
C LEU A 17 -6.70 -0.26 -13.90
N ILE A 18 -5.44 -0.64 -13.60
CA ILE A 18 -4.90 -0.68 -12.23
C ILE A 18 -4.91 0.73 -11.62
N LEU A 19 -4.66 1.77 -12.43
CA LEU A 19 -4.66 3.17 -11.98
C LEU A 19 -6.05 3.80 -11.81
N LYS A 20 -7.09 3.25 -12.45
CA LYS A 20 -8.43 3.87 -12.52
C LYS A 20 -9.50 3.06 -11.81
N THR A 21 -9.22 1.80 -11.52
CA THR A 21 -10.17 0.85 -10.95
C THR A 21 -9.79 0.59 -9.51
N PRO A 22 -10.75 0.64 -8.56
CA PRO A 22 -10.51 0.13 -7.20
C PRO A 22 -9.95 -1.29 -7.25
N ILE A 23 -8.97 -1.59 -6.39
CA ILE A 23 -8.26 -2.88 -6.39
C ILE A 23 -9.21 -4.07 -6.28
N ASN A 24 -10.21 -3.97 -5.40
CA ASN A 24 -11.25 -4.97 -5.20
C ASN A 24 -12.26 -5.12 -6.36
N LYS A 25 -12.03 -4.45 -7.49
CA LYS A 25 -12.85 -4.55 -8.71
C LYS A 25 -12.06 -5.03 -9.93
N LEU A 26 -10.79 -5.36 -9.75
CA LEU A 26 -9.99 -5.97 -10.81
C LEU A 26 -10.49 -7.40 -11.05
N SER A 27 -10.44 -7.84 -12.30
CA SER A 27 -10.60 -9.27 -12.61
C SER A 27 -9.41 -10.06 -12.05
N LEU A 28 -9.52 -11.39 -11.98
CA LEU A 28 -8.45 -12.25 -11.46
C LEU A 28 -7.11 -12.01 -12.20
N GLU A 29 -7.14 -12.00 -13.54
CA GLU A 29 -5.95 -11.78 -14.37
C GLU A 29 -5.32 -10.40 -14.13
N GLU A 30 -6.16 -9.35 -14.02
CA GLU A 30 -5.69 -8.00 -13.72
C GLU A 30 -5.13 -7.90 -12.29
N GLY A 31 -5.72 -8.63 -11.34
CA GLY A 31 -5.27 -8.72 -9.96
C GLY A 31 -3.90 -9.37 -9.85
N GLU A 32 -3.66 -10.48 -10.56
CA GLU A 32 -2.35 -11.15 -10.62
C GLU A 32 -1.27 -10.22 -11.21
N ILE A 33 -1.57 -9.54 -12.32
CA ILE A 33 -0.64 -8.57 -12.93
C ILE A 33 -0.34 -7.41 -11.97
N ALA A 34 -1.37 -6.88 -11.30
CA ALA A 34 -1.20 -5.81 -10.32
C ALA A 34 -0.36 -6.26 -9.14
N TYR A 35 -0.57 -7.49 -8.65
CA TYR A 35 0.17 -8.06 -7.53
C TYR A 35 1.66 -8.15 -7.83
N ASP A 36 2.04 -8.63 -9.02
CA ASP A 36 3.44 -8.74 -9.43
C ASP A 36 4.11 -7.36 -9.51
N ILE A 37 3.48 -6.40 -10.18
CA ILE A 37 4.03 -5.03 -10.35
C ILE A 37 4.19 -4.33 -8.99
N LEU A 38 3.22 -4.49 -8.09
CA LEU A 38 3.25 -3.83 -6.78
C LEU A 38 4.30 -4.46 -5.85
N ASN A 39 4.50 -5.78 -5.89
CA ASN A 39 5.59 -6.42 -5.15
C ASN A 39 6.96 -5.93 -5.60
N GLU A 40 7.18 -5.83 -6.92
CA GLU A 40 8.43 -5.28 -7.46
C GLU A 40 8.65 -3.84 -7.01
N LEU A 41 7.62 -3.01 -7.04
CA LEU A 41 7.71 -1.63 -6.56
C LEU A 41 8.09 -1.55 -5.08
N ILE A 42 7.56 -2.43 -4.23
CA ILE A 42 7.94 -2.52 -2.82
C ILE A 42 9.41 -2.90 -2.67
N ASP A 43 9.84 -3.98 -3.33
CA ASP A 43 11.21 -4.49 -3.22
C ASP A 43 12.24 -3.43 -3.62
N PHE A 44 11.95 -2.67 -4.68
CA PHE A 44 12.81 -1.57 -5.15
C PHE A 44 12.74 -0.30 -4.30
N SER A 45 11.68 -0.13 -3.50
CA SER A 45 11.51 1.04 -2.65
C SER A 45 12.15 0.87 -1.26
N MET A 46 12.72 -0.29 -0.97
CA MET A 46 13.35 -0.59 0.32
C MET A 46 14.75 0.07 0.45
N ASP A 47 14.80 1.36 0.76
CA ASP A 47 16.03 2.09 1.14
C ASP A 47 15.96 2.51 2.61
N GLU A 48 17.06 2.42 3.38
CA GLU A 48 17.09 2.81 4.80
C GLU A 48 16.77 4.30 5.04
N SER A 49 16.89 5.17 4.02
CA SER A 49 16.74 6.63 4.09
C SER A 49 15.37 7.17 3.63
N TYR A 50 14.29 6.72 4.25
CA TYR A 50 12.94 7.17 3.87
C TYR A 50 12.64 8.63 4.27
N THR A 51 12.17 9.43 3.31
CA THR A 51 11.45 10.67 3.61
C THR A 51 10.02 10.38 4.10
N LEU A 52 9.33 11.39 4.62
CA LEU A 52 7.91 11.27 4.98
C LEU A 52 7.03 10.87 3.78
N VAL A 53 7.37 11.38 2.59
CA VAL A 53 6.64 11.05 1.36
C VAL A 53 6.85 9.58 1.00
N ASP A 54 8.07 9.07 1.13
CA ASP A 54 8.37 7.66 0.85
C ASP A 54 7.62 6.74 1.81
N CYS A 55 7.54 7.10 3.10
CA CYS A 55 6.73 6.35 4.07
C CYS A 55 5.25 6.27 3.64
N LEU A 56 4.66 7.38 3.19
CA LEU A 56 3.28 7.39 2.72
C LEU A 56 3.08 6.61 1.41
N GLN A 57 4.08 6.59 0.53
CA GLN A 57 4.04 5.78 -0.69
C GLN A 57 4.15 4.29 -0.38
N MET A 58 5.06 3.89 0.52
CA MET A 58 5.18 2.51 0.99
C MET A 58 3.91 2.02 1.67
N ALA A 59 3.30 2.86 2.52
CA ALA A 59 2.01 2.53 3.13
C ALA A 59 0.91 2.22 2.11
N ARG A 60 0.87 2.97 0.99
CA ARG A 60 -0.11 2.75 -0.09
C ARG A 60 0.15 1.46 -0.85
N LEU A 61 1.42 1.15 -1.15
CA LEU A 61 1.78 -0.10 -1.82
C LEU A 61 1.44 -1.32 -0.96
N GLU A 62 1.79 -1.29 0.32
CA GLU A 62 1.48 -2.37 1.27
C GLU A 62 -0.03 -2.54 1.48
N LEU A 63 -0.79 -1.44 1.53
CA LEU A 63 -2.25 -1.51 1.61
C LEU A 63 -2.84 -2.16 0.36
N ALA A 64 -2.38 -1.75 -0.82
CA ALA A 64 -2.81 -2.29 -2.10
C ALA A 64 -2.51 -3.79 -2.24
N LEU A 65 -1.31 -4.22 -1.81
CA LEU A 65 -0.96 -5.64 -1.78
C LEU A 65 -1.78 -6.43 -0.77
N GLY A 66 -2.10 -5.86 0.40
CA GLY A 66 -2.98 -6.51 1.37
C GLY A 66 -4.37 -6.77 0.79
N GLU A 67 -4.95 -5.78 0.11
CA GLU A 67 -6.24 -5.90 -0.58
C GLU A 67 -6.19 -6.94 -1.71
N LEU A 68 -5.18 -6.87 -2.59
CA LEU A 68 -5.01 -7.86 -3.67
C LEU A 68 -4.80 -9.27 -3.13
N SER A 69 -3.98 -9.42 -2.08
CA SER A 69 -3.70 -10.72 -1.49
C SER A 69 -4.98 -11.39 -0.97
N ASP A 70 -5.88 -10.62 -0.38
CA ASP A 70 -7.17 -11.12 0.11
C ASP A 70 -8.08 -11.53 -1.05
N GLU A 71 -8.20 -10.70 -2.09
CA GLU A 71 -8.99 -10.97 -3.29
C GLU A 71 -8.46 -12.18 -4.10
N LEU A 72 -7.14 -12.37 -4.11
CA LEU A 72 -6.48 -13.50 -4.77
C LEU A 72 -6.42 -14.77 -3.90
N PHE A 73 -7.05 -14.75 -2.72
CA PHE A 73 -7.05 -15.86 -1.75
C PHE A 73 -5.63 -16.33 -1.35
N ILE A 74 -4.69 -15.40 -1.27
CA ILE A 74 -3.34 -15.63 -0.74
C ILE A 74 -3.44 -15.97 0.76
N ASP A 75 -2.38 -16.60 1.28
CA ASP A 75 -2.29 -16.97 2.69
C ASP A 75 -2.62 -15.80 3.64
N ARG A 76 -3.44 -16.10 4.66
CA ARG A 76 -3.96 -15.10 5.60
C ARG A 76 -2.84 -14.37 6.36
N ASP A 77 -1.76 -15.06 6.71
CA ASP A 77 -0.67 -14.43 7.46
C ASP A 77 0.10 -13.44 6.57
N VAL A 78 0.19 -13.71 5.26
CA VAL A 78 0.73 -12.78 4.26
C VAL A 78 -0.16 -11.54 4.12
N VAL A 79 -1.47 -11.73 3.98
CA VAL A 79 -2.45 -10.63 3.94
C VAL A 79 -2.30 -9.73 5.18
N ILE A 80 -2.27 -10.33 6.37
CA ILE A 80 -2.11 -9.59 7.64
C ILE A 80 -0.75 -8.89 7.70
N ALA A 81 0.32 -9.51 7.19
CA ALA A 81 1.65 -8.91 7.18
C ALA A 81 1.68 -7.62 6.36
N HIS A 82 1.07 -7.60 5.17
CA HIS A 82 0.94 -6.39 4.34
C HIS A 82 0.22 -5.27 5.09
N PHE A 83 -0.94 -5.54 5.69
CA PHE A 83 -1.66 -4.51 6.46
C PHE A 83 -0.84 -4.00 7.66
N ARG A 84 -0.11 -4.88 8.37
CA ARG A 84 0.77 -4.46 9.48
C ARG A 84 1.88 -3.53 9.00
N LYS A 85 2.51 -3.85 7.86
CA LYS A 85 3.54 -2.99 7.26
C LYS A 85 2.95 -1.66 6.81
N ALA A 86 1.76 -1.65 6.20
CA ALA A 86 1.07 -0.42 5.83
C ALA A 86 0.88 0.51 7.04
N PHE A 87 0.38 -0.01 8.16
CA PHE A 87 0.22 0.78 9.39
C PHE A 87 1.55 1.26 9.97
N TYR A 88 2.58 0.42 9.95
CA TYR A 88 3.93 0.81 10.36
C TYR A 88 4.46 2.01 9.54
N TYR A 89 4.28 1.99 8.22
CA TYR A 89 4.72 3.09 7.36
C TYR A 89 3.89 4.36 7.53
N LEU A 90 2.58 4.25 7.83
CA LEU A 90 1.76 5.42 8.17
C LEU A 90 2.25 6.09 9.45
N ASP A 91 2.50 5.31 10.51
CA ASP A 91 3.04 5.79 11.78
C ASP A 91 4.43 6.43 11.60
N LYS A 92 5.33 5.75 10.87
CA LYS A 92 6.64 6.28 10.50
C LYS A 92 6.55 7.56 9.65
N GLY A 93 5.51 7.68 8.83
CA GLY A 93 5.16 8.87 8.04
C GLY A 93 4.54 10.02 8.86
N GLY A 94 4.43 9.87 10.18
CA GLY A 94 3.92 10.89 11.09
C GLY A 94 2.40 10.90 11.26
N ILE A 95 1.69 9.89 10.73
CA ILE A 95 0.25 9.72 10.97
C ILE A 95 0.07 8.93 12.25
N ASP A 96 -0.28 9.62 13.33
CA ASP A 96 -0.60 8.99 14.61
C ASP A 96 -1.91 8.20 14.52
N LEU A 97 -1.78 6.86 14.43
CA LEU A 97 -2.90 5.92 14.35
C LEU A 97 -3.45 5.49 15.72
N SER A 98 -2.98 6.10 16.82
CA SER A 98 -3.39 5.69 18.16
C SER A 98 -4.85 6.07 18.47
N MET A 99 -5.48 5.28 19.34
CA MET A 99 -6.81 5.60 19.87
C MET A 99 -6.83 6.92 20.67
N LYS A 100 -5.68 7.33 21.23
CA LYS A 100 -5.53 8.63 21.86
C LYS A 100 -5.77 9.74 20.85
N LYS A 101 -5.12 9.67 19.69
CA LYS A 101 -5.31 10.66 18.63
C LYS A 101 -6.75 10.70 18.15
N TRP A 102 -7.38 9.53 17.98
CA TRP A 102 -8.79 9.45 17.64
C TRP A 102 -9.68 10.17 18.68
N ALA A 103 -9.46 9.95 19.97
CA ALA A 103 -10.22 10.58 21.03
C ALA A 103 -10.04 12.11 21.06
N GLU A 104 -8.81 12.60 20.85
CA GLU A 104 -8.51 14.03 20.68
C GLU A 104 -9.29 14.64 19.51
N LEU A 105 -9.33 13.97 18.36
CA LEU A 105 -10.03 14.47 17.18
C LEU A 105 -11.56 14.48 17.36
N ILE A 106 -12.11 13.50 18.06
CA ILE A 106 -13.53 13.45 18.38
C ILE A 106 -13.92 14.54 19.36
N SER A 107 -13.11 14.80 20.39
CA SER A 107 -13.44 15.84 21.38
C SER A 107 -13.56 17.23 20.75
N LEU A 108 -12.75 17.53 19.74
CA LEU A 108 -12.85 18.78 18.97
C LEU A 108 -14.20 18.95 18.26
N ARG A 109 -14.90 17.87 17.92
CA ARG A 109 -16.24 17.91 17.31
C ARG A 109 -17.36 18.07 18.33
N THR A 110 -17.08 17.82 19.60
CA THR A 110 -18.05 17.91 20.70
C THR A 110 -18.07 19.26 21.39
N VAL A 111 -17.13 20.15 21.04
CA VAL A 111 -17.14 21.56 21.45
C VAL A 111 -18.03 22.33 20.47
N GLU A 112 -19.33 22.12 20.57
CA GLU A 112 -20.36 23.09 20.14
C GLU A 112 -20.72 24.01 21.31
#